data_AF-A0A6J8A7M3-F1
#
_entry.id   AF-A0A6J8A7M3-F1
#
_cell.length_a   1.000
_cell.length_b   1.000
_cell.length_c   1.000
_cell.angle_alpha   90.00
_cell.angle_beta   90.00
_cell.angle_gamma   90.00
#
_symmetry.space_group_name_H-M   'P 1'
#
loop_
_entity.id
_entity.type
_entity.pdbx_description
1 polymer ?
#
loop_
_entity_poly.entity_id
_entity_poly.type
_entity_poly.pdbx_seq_one_letter_code
_entity_poly.pdbx_strand_id
1 'polypeptide(L)'
;MCYTGNHKLCRRHSFACKGGKKLWLKNSSFLNSMFKILNTIENINEIGKCILYLLGPDALNKTKLNLNTQKVEGLNRNLRRSLPKNVTVTKNFEGRVHAAVHSVNLGPGESLMLIREQLGAQVTAGSSVEQSLKSIQRTDKLQKEHKKSLKYKNHFIREYLYKAYVIEKETRNYEKKNVYPTPTRKLLEKNKNMVTGR
;
A
#
# COMPACT_ATOMS: atom_id res chain seq x y z
N MET A 1 -17.94 -11.09 25.05
CA MET A 1 -16.72 -10.55 24.41
C MET A 1 -16.89 -9.05 24.14
N CYS A 2 -15.82 -8.33 23.79
CA CYS A 2 -15.88 -6.89 23.46
C CYS A 2 -16.94 -6.57 22.39
N TYR A 3 -17.03 -7.39 21.34
CA TYR A 3 -17.98 -7.23 20.23
C TYR A 3 -19.45 -7.46 20.60
N THR A 4 -19.71 -8.12 21.73
CA THR A 4 -21.08 -8.34 22.25
C THR A 4 -21.50 -7.25 23.24
N GLY A 5 -20.75 -6.15 23.32
CA GLY A 5 -20.99 -5.04 24.25
C GLY A 5 -20.52 -5.29 25.69
N ASN A 6 -19.93 -6.46 25.99
CA ASN A 6 -19.36 -6.74 27.31
C ASN A 6 -17.86 -6.41 27.34
N HIS A 7 -17.52 -5.28 27.97
CA HIS A 7 -16.16 -4.75 28.04
C HIS A 7 -15.45 -4.99 29.38
N LYS A 8 -16.03 -5.76 30.32
CA LYS A 8 -15.49 -5.95 31.68
C LYS A 8 -14.02 -6.43 31.68
N LEU A 9 -13.69 -7.31 30.75
CA LEU A 9 -12.36 -7.91 30.63
C LEU A 9 -11.42 -7.18 29.66
N CYS A 10 -11.91 -6.18 28.91
CA CYS A 10 -11.11 -5.51 27.87
C CYS A 10 -9.88 -4.82 28.45
N ARG A 11 -10.00 -4.20 29.64
CA ARG A 11 -8.87 -3.51 30.28
C ARG A 11 -7.69 -4.43 30.60
N ARG A 12 -7.95 -5.73 30.85
CA ARG A 12 -6.92 -6.73 31.21
C ARG A 12 -6.43 -7.53 30.01
N HIS A 13 -7.31 -7.83 29.05
CA HIS A 13 -7.05 -8.82 27.99
C HIS A 13 -7.10 -8.26 26.56
N SER A 14 -7.42 -6.97 26.37
CA SER A 14 -7.50 -6.37 25.03
C SER A 14 -6.46 -5.27 24.85
N PHE A 15 -5.69 -5.37 23.77
CA PHE A 15 -4.79 -4.30 23.33
C PHE A 15 -5.54 -3.15 22.61
N ALA A 16 -6.66 -3.45 21.93
CA ALA A 16 -7.42 -2.47 21.15
C ALA A 16 -8.50 -1.70 21.95
N CYS A 17 -9.25 -2.39 22.82
CA CYS A 17 -10.29 -1.79 23.66
C CYS A 17 -9.81 -1.60 25.10
N LYS A 18 -9.78 -0.36 25.60
CA LYS A 18 -9.42 -0.08 27.01
C LYS A 18 -10.58 -0.23 28.00
N GLY A 19 -11.80 -0.53 27.51
CA GLY A 19 -13.03 -0.49 28.30
C GLY A 19 -13.45 0.93 28.74
N GLY A 20 -14.68 1.08 29.23
CA GLY A 20 -15.18 2.35 29.76
C GLY A 20 -15.33 3.44 28.67
N LYS A 21 -14.80 4.65 28.91
CA LYS A 21 -15.02 5.83 28.05
C LYS A 21 -14.28 5.78 26.69
N LYS A 22 -13.18 5.03 26.58
CA LYS A 22 -12.33 4.89 25.37
C LYS A 22 -12.64 3.59 24.62
N LEU A 23 -13.87 3.48 24.11
CA LEU A 23 -14.26 2.38 23.23
C LEU A 23 -13.67 2.60 21.84
N TRP A 24 -13.01 1.58 21.30
CA TRP A 24 -12.53 1.57 19.91
C TRP A 24 -13.64 1.89 18.90
N LEU A 25 -14.88 1.48 19.23
CA LEU A 25 -16.05 1.70 18.38
C LEU A 25 -16.39 3.18 18.18
N LYS A 26 -16.16 4.04 19.19
CA LYS A 26 -16.36 5.49 19.06
C LYS A 26 -15.40 6.14 18.06
N ASN A 27 -14.27 5.50 17.82
CA ASN A 27 -13.25 5.95 16.88
C ASN A 27 -13.32 5.21 15.54
N SER A 28 -14.29 4.31 15.37
CA SER A 28 -14.45 3.54 14.13
C SER A 28 -15.02 4.45 13.04
N SER A 29 -14.35 4.47 11.88
CA SER A 29 -14.86 5.15 10.68
C SER A 29 -15.88 4.31 9.91
N PHE A 30 -16.02 3.03 10.26
CA PHE A 30 -16.78 2.04 9.47
C PHE A 30 -18.00 1.48 10.20
N LEU A 31 -18.02 1.53 11.53
CA LEU A 31 -19.07 0.93 12.34
C LEU A 31 -19.76 1.99 13.20
N ASN A 32 -21.07 1.86 13.34
CA ASN A 32 -21.87 2.73 14.19
C ASN A 32 -21.44 2.60 15.67
N SER A 33 -21.49 3.70 16.42
CA SER A 33 -21.21 3.76 17.86
C SER A 33 -22.08 2.81 18.71
N MET A 34 -23.23 2.37 18.19
CA MET A 34 -24.15 1.41 18.81
C MET A 34 -23.99 -0.03 18.31
N PHE A 35 -23.04 -0.31 17.43
CA PHE A 35 -22.82 -1.65 16.87
C PHE A 35 -22.54 -2.69 17.96
N LYS A 36 -23.31 -3.78 17.93
CA LYS A 36 -23.13 -4.95 18.79
C LYS A 36 -23.47 -6.20 18.01
N ILE A 37 -22.70 -7.26 18.23
CA ILE A 37 -23.00 -8.59 17.71
C ILE A 37 -23.82 -9.34 18.76
N LEU A 38 -24.89 -10.02 18.33
CA LEU A 38 -25.70 -10.85 19.21
C LEU A 38 -24.86 -12.01 19.76
N ASN A 39 -25.02 -12.28 21.06
CA ASN A 39 -24.25 -13.30 21.77
C ASN A 39 -24.82 -14.71 21.53
N THR A 40 -24.86 -15.14 20.27
CA THR A 40 -25.21 -16.50 19.86
C THR A 40 -23.95 -17.34 19.66
N ILE A 41 -24.06 -18.66 19.84
CA ILE A 41 -22.93 -19.59 19.68
C ILE A 41 -22.37 -19.51 18.26
N GLU A 42 -23.24 -19.42 17.26
CA GLU A 42 -22.88 -19.27 15.84
C GLU A 42 -22.02 -18.02 15.60
N ASN A 43 -22.44 -16.86 16.12
CA ASN A 43 -21.69 -15.61 15.98
C ASN A 43 -20.33 -15.67 16.68
N ILE A 44 -20.26 -16.31 17.85
CA ILE A 44 -18.99 -16.51 18.57
C ILE A 44 -18.04 -17.37 17.73
N ASN A 45 -18.56 -18.45 17.13
CA ASN A 45 -17.77 -19.33 16.27
C ASN A 45 -17.28 -18.60 15.02
N GLU A 46 -18.12 -17.81 14.36
CA GLU A 46 -17.72 -17.01 13.19
C GLU A 46 -16.67 -15.94 13.55
N ILE A 47 -16.82 -15.26 14.70
CA ILE A 47 -15.79 -14.35 15.20
C ILE A 47 -14.47 -15.11 15.44
N GLY A 48 -14.55 -16.31 16.02
CA GLY A 48 -13.40 -17.19 16.22
C GLY A 48 -12.68 -17.53 14.92
N LYS A 49 -13.44 -17.90 13.87
CA LYS A 49 -12.90 -18.16 12.52
C LYS A 49 -12.24 -16.92 11.94
N CYS A 50 -12.86 -15.74 12.05
CA CYS A 50 -12.27 -14.48 11.60
C CYS A 50 -10.96 -14.15 12.34
N ILE A 51 -10.92 -14.37 13.66
CA ILE A 51 -9.70 -14.18 14.45
C ILE A 51 -8.61 -15.15 14.01
N LEU A 52 -8.93 -16.43 13.82
CA LEU A 52 -7.97 -17.44 13.33
C LEU A 52 -7.50 -17.13 11.91
N TYR A 53 -8.36 -16.61 11.05
CA TYR A 53 -7.97 -16.21 9.70
C TYR A 53 -6.99 -15.04 9.71
N LEU A 54 -7.19 -14.05 10.61
CA LEU A 54 -6.35 -12.85 10.68
C LEU A 54 -5.09 -13.01 11.55
N LEU A 55 -5.18 -13.80 12.62
CA LEU A 55 -4.17 -13.92 13.68
C LEU A 55 -3.78 -15.37 13.99
N GLY A 56 -4.29 -16.34 13.25
CA GLY A 56 -3.92 -17.74 13.40
C GLY A 56 -2.51 -18.05 12.91
N PRO A 57 -2.04 -19.29 13.12
CA PRO A 57 -0.67 -19.69 12.83
C PRO A 57 -0.26 -19.45 11.38
N ASP A 58 -1.15 -19.69 10.42
CA ASP A 58 -0.86 -19.46 8.99
C ASP A 58 -0.68 -17.98 8.66
N ALA A 59 -1.53 -17.12 9.22
CA ALA A 59 -1.43 -15.68 9.04
C ALA A 59 -0.16 -15.13 9.70
N LEU A 60 0.19 -15.64 10.89
CA LEU A 60 1.44 -15.30 11.58
C LEU A 60 2.66 -15.78 10.79
N ASN A 61 2.64 -16.98 10.22
CA ASN A 61 3.72 -17.51 9.38
C ASN A 61 3.90 -16.67 8.11
N LYS A 62 2.81 -16.30 7.43
CA LYS A 62 2.85 -15.39 6.28
C LYS A 62 3.40 -14.02 6.67
N THR A 63 3.00 -13.50 7.83
CA THR A 63 3.47 -12.20 8.34
C THR A 63 4.96 -12.25 8.69
N LYS A 64 5.41 -13.31 9.38
CA LYS A 64 6.81 -13.56 9.75
C LYS A 64 7.72 -13.56 8.52
N LEU A 65 7.30 -14.25 7.46
CA LEU A 65 8.05 -14.34 6.21
C LEU A 65 7.79 -13.15 5.27
N ASN A 66 6.96 -12.18 5.68
CA ASN A 66 6.54 -11.04 4.87
C ASN A 66 5.97 -11.46 3.49
N LEU A 67 5.32 -12.63 3.43
CA LEU A 67 4.67 -13.21 2.25
C LEU A 67 3.28 -12.62 2.05
N ASN A 68 3.20 -11.29 1.98
CA ASN A 68 1.96 -10.61 1.65
C ASN A 68 1.83 -10.43 0.13
N THR A 69 0.58 -10.32 -0.34
CA THR A 69 0.25 -10.09 -1.76
C THR A 69 0.93 -8.84 -2.31
N GLN A 70 1.04 -7.80 -1.49
CA GLN A 70 1.71 -6.54 -1.86
C GLN A 70 3.20 -6.74 -2.19
N LYS A 71 3.90 -7.60 -1.45
CA LYS A 71 5.31 -7.93 -1.68
C LYS A 71 5.47 -8.74 -2.96
N VAL A 72 4.58 -9.71 -3.21
CA VAL A 72 4.55 -10.49 -4.45
C VAL A 72 4.28 -9.59 -5.65
N GLU A 73 3.29 -8.71 -5.57
CA GLU A 73 3.00 -7.73 -6.63
C GLU A 73 4.17 -6.77 -6.87
N GLY A 74 4.80 -6.28 -5.78
CA GLY A 74 5.97 -5.42 -5.86
C GLY A 74 7.15 -6.11 -6.56
N LEU A 75 7.39 -7.38 -6.23
CA LEU A 75 8.39 -8.20 -6.91
C LEU A 75 8.04 -8.40 -8.38
N ASN A 76 6.80 -8.79 -8.70
CA ASN A 76 6.36 -9.00 -10.08
C ASN A 76 6.48 -7.75 -10.95
N ARG A 77 6.14 -6.56 -10.40
CA ARG A 77 6.34 -5.29 -11.10
C ARG A 77 7.83 -5.02 -11.34
N ASN A 78 8.69 -5.31 -10.38
CA ASN A 78 10.13 -5.14 -10.54
C ASN A 78 10.71 -6.12 -11.57
N LEU A 79 10.33 -7.40 -11.52
CA LEU A 79 10.72 -8.40 -12.52
C LEU A 79 10.33 -7.97 -13.93
N ARG A 80 9.08 -7.51 -14.13
CA ARG A 80 8.63 -6.98 -15.42
C ARG A 80 9.42 -5.77 -15.93
N ARG A 81 9.98 -4.96 -15.02
CA ARG A 81 10.83 -3.82 -15.37
C ARG A 81 12.26 -4.24 -15.68
N SER A 82 12.78 -5.23 -14.95
CA SER A 82 14.16 -5.69 -15.04
C SER A 82 14.40 -6.72 -16.15
N LEU A 83 13.32 -7.38 -16.59
CA LEU A 83 13.33 -8.42 -17.63
C LEU A 83 12.64 -7.90 -18.90
N PRO A 84 13.41 -7.55 -19.94
CA PRO A 84 12.87 -7.26 -21.26
C PRO A 84 12.15 -8.49 -21.83
N LYS A 85 11.08 -8.27 -22.60
CA LYS A 85 10.29 -9.36 -23.23
C LYS A 85 10.94 -9.92 -24.52
N ASN A 86 12.24 -9.74 -24.69
CA ASN A 86 12.93 -10.06 -25.94
C ASN A 86 13.58 -11.44 -25.85
N VAL A 87 13.49 -12.20 -26.96
CA VAL A 87 13.99 -13.59 -27.07
C VAL A 87 15.50 -13.71 -26.84
N THR A 88 16.26 -12.64 -27.10
CA THR A 88 17.73 -12.60 -26.96
C THR A 88 18.23 -12.47 -25.52
N VAL A 89 17.35 -12.30 -24.52
CA VAL A 89 17.73 -12.05 -23.13
C VAL A 89 17.87 -13.33 -22.29
N THR A 90 17.69 -14.50 -22.90
CA THR A 90 17.73 -15.81 -22.21
C THR A 90 19.06 -16.07 -21.49
N LYS A 91 20.20 -15.71 -22.09
CA LYS A 91 21.55 -15.98 -21.51
C LYS A 91 21.77 -15.35 -20.13
N ASN A 92 21.23 -14.15 -19.90
CA ASN A 92 21.43 -13.40 -18.65
C ASN A 92 20.13 -13.28 -17.83
N PHE A 93 19.14 -14.12 -18.14
CA PHE A 93 17.82 -14.05 -17.52
C PHE A 93 17.90 -14.29 -16.02
N GLU A 94 18.54 -15.39 -15.61
CA GLU A 94 18.65 -15.79 -14.21
C GLU A 94 19.35 -14.72 -13.36
N GLY A 95 20.50 -14.20 -13.83
CA GLY A 95 21.21 -13.13 -13.15
C GLY A 95 20.36 -11.87 -12.96
N ARG A 96 19.54 -11.49 -13.95
CA ARG A 96 18.62 -10.36 -13.85
C ARG A 96 17.47 -10.63 -12.88
N VAL A 97 16.92 -11.84 -12.86
CA VAL A 97 15.90 -12.25 -11.88
C VAL A 97 16.46 -12.15 -10.46
N HIS A 98 17.63 -12.75 -10.21
CA HIS A 98 18.26 -12.73 -8.89
C HIS A 98 18.62 -11.31 -8.44
N ALA A 99 19.18 -10.48 -9.33
CA ALA A 99 19.46 -9.08 -9.03
C ALA A 99 18.19 -8.29 -8.71
N ALA A 100 17.10 -8.51 -9.46
CA ALA A 100 15.82 -7.86 -9.20
C ALA A 100 15.25 -8.28 -7.82
N VAL A 101 15.23 -9.57 -7.51
CA VAL A 101 14.79 -10.09 -6.20
C VAL A 101 15.62 -9.49 -5.07
N HIS A 102 16.94 -9.48 -5.20
CA HIS A 102 17.86 -8.95 -4.21
C HIS A 102 17.61 -7.44 -3.96
N SER A 103 17.46 -6.66 -5.04
CA SER A 103 17.17 -5.22 -4.96
C SER A 103 15.83 -4.89 -4.30
N VAL A 104 14.80 -5.74 -4.48
CA VAL A 104 13.47 -5.56 -3.85
C VAL A 104 13.52 -5.81 -2.35
N ASN A 105 14.46 -6.63 -1.88
CA ASN A 105 14.62 -6.98 -0.48
C ASN A 105 15.49 -5.99 0.28
N LEU A 106 16.67 -5.63 -0.26
CA LEU A 106 17.63 -4.74 0.41
C LEU A 106 17.49 -3.27 0.00
N GLY A 107 16.90 -3.01 -1.17
CA GLY A 107 16.96 -1.71 -1.82
C GLY A 107 18.05 -1.67 -2.90
N PRO A 108 17.89 -0.79 -3.90
CA PRO A 108 18.73 -0.80 -5.10
C PRO A 108 20.21 -0.47 -4.84
N GLY A 109 20.50 0.49 -3.95
CA GLY A 109 21.88 0.91 -3.68
C GLY A 109 22.64 -0.12 -2.85
N GLU A 110 22.07 -0.55 -1.72
CA GLU A 110 22.68 -1.58 -0.85
C GLU A 110 22.86 -2.91 -1.59
N SER A 111 21.88 -3.32 -2.41
CA SER A 111 21.99 -4.50 -3.25
C SER A 111 23.21 -4.48 -4.17
N LEU A 112 23.43 -3.38 -4.88
CA LEU A 112 24.58 -3.23 -5.79
C LEU A 112 25.90 -3.19 -5.02
N MET A 113 25.92 -2.57 -3.84
CA MET A 113 27.12 -2.51 -2.99
C MET A 113 27.56 -3.89 -2.49
N LEU A 114 26.64 -4.79 -2.17
CA LEU A 114 26.97 -6.15 -1.76
C LEU A 114 27.35 -7.05 -2.93
N ILE A 115 26.64 -6.95 -4.06
CA ILE A 115 26.95 -7.73 -5.26
C ILE A 115 28.37 -7.41 -5.75
N ARG A 116 28.75 -6.13 -5.81
CA ARG A 116 30.11 -5.74 -6.23
C ARG A 116 31.18 -6.25 -5.26
N GLU A 117 30.90 -6.22 -3.95
CA GLU A 117 31.85 -6.64 -2.92
C GLU A 117 32.13 -8.13 -3.04
N GLN A 118 31.07 -8.93 -3.24
CA GLN A 118 31.18 -10.35 -3.47
C GLN A 118 31.91 -10.71 -4.77
N LEU A 119 31.82 -9.85 -5.79
CA LEU A 119 32.52 -10.02 -7.07
C LEU A 119 33.98 -9.51 -7.02
N GLY A 120 34.45 -9.00 -5.88
CA GLY A 120 35.80 -8.42 -5.76
C GLY A 120 35.96 -7.04 -6.41
N ALA A 121 34.87 -6.43 -6.87
CA ALA A 121 34.86 -5.09 -7.47
C ALA A 121 34.73 -4.01 -6.38
N GLN A 122 35.79 -3.85 -5.60
CA GLN A 122 35.84 -2.86 -4.52
C GLN A 122 35.85 -1.44 -5.09
N VAL A 123 35.11 -0.57 -4.42
CA VAL A 123 35.02 0.85 -4.78
C VAL A 123 35.66 1.64 -3.65
N THR A 124 36.56 2.55 -4.01
CA THR A 124 37.25 3.41 -3.05
C THR A 124 36.24 4.18 -2.21
N ALA A 125 36.44 4.16 -0.90
CA ALA A 125 35.62 4.92 0.04
C ALA A 125 35.67 6.41 -0.31
N GLY A 126 34.51 7.08 -0.27
CA GLY A 126 34.35 8.49 -0.62
C GLY A 126 34.31 8.79 -2.11
N SER A 127 34.50 7.79 -2.99
CA SER A 127 34.39 7.98 -4.44
C SER A 127 32.99 8.41 -4.88
N SER A 128 32.92 9.07 -6.04
CA SER A 128 31.65 9.49 -6.66
C SER A 128 30.67 8.32 -6.86
N VAL A 129 31.20 7.13 -7.19
CA VAL A 129 30.39 5.91 -7.36
C VAL A 129 29.75 5.49 -6.04
N GLU A 130 30.51 5.47 -4.95
CA GLU A 130 29.98 5.12 -3.63
C GLU A 130 28.93 6.13 -3.15
N GLN A 131 29.19 7.43 -3.35
CA GLN A 131 28.25 8.49 -3.02
C GLN A 131 26.96 8.37 -3.84
N SER A 132 27.06 8.04 -5.12
CA SER A 132 25.91 7.83 -6.00
C SER A 132 25.06 6.64 -5.54
N LEU A 133 25.67 5.51 -5.17
CA LEU A 133 24.95 4.35 -4.65
C LEU A 133 24.26 4.65 -3.31
N LYS A 134 24.93 5.38 -2.40
CA LYS A 134 24.33 5.86 -1.14
C LYS A 134 23.16 6.80 -1.41
N SER A 135 23.28 7.70 -2.39
CA SER A 135 22.22 8.61 -2.79
C SER A 135 20.99 7.86 -3.30
N ILE A 136 21.18 6.90 -4.22
CA ILE A 136 20.11 6.04 -4.74
C ILE A 136 19.37 5.33 -3.59
N GLN A 137 20.09 4.76 -2.62
CA GLN A 137 19.49 4.09 -1.47
C GLN A 137 18.70 5.06 -0.58
N ARG A 138 19.25 6.26 -0.31
CA ARG A 138 18.57 7.29 0.47
C ARG A 138 17.28 7.75 -0.20
N THR A 139 17.32 8.03 -1.50
CA THR A 139 16.14 8.42 -2.28
C THR A 139 15.06 7.34 -2.25
N ASP A 140 15.43 6.06 -2.41
CA ASP A 140 14.48 4.95 -2.31
C ASP A 140 13.81 4.88 -0.91
N LYS A 141 14.60 5.01 0.17
CA LYS A 141 14.08 5.03 1.55
C LYS A 141 13.11 6.20 1.76
N LEU A 142 13.50 7.42 1.37
CA LEU A 142 12.66 8.62 1.49
C LEU A 142 11.35 8.48 0.71
N GLN A 143 11.40 7.96 -0.53
CA GLN A 143 10.19 7.73 -1.31
C GLN A 143 9.27 6.69 -0.67
N LYS A 144 9.83 5.60 -0.12
CA LYS A 144 9.07 4.57 0.60
C LYS A 144 8.39 5.14 1.85
N GLU A 145 9.08 5.97 2.62
CA GLU A 145 8.53 6.64 3.81
C GLU A 145 7.45 7.66 3.43
N HIS A 146 7.70 8.49 2.43
CA HIS A 146 6.74 9.46 1.93
C HIS A 146 5.43 8.77 1.48
N LYS A 147 5.53 7.65 0.75
CA LYS A 147 4.36 6.85 0.33
C LYS A 147 3.57 6.24 1.49
N LYS A 148 4.21 6.01 2.65
CA LYS A 148 3.54 5.53 3.86
C LYS A 148 2.86 6.65 4.64
N SER A 149 3.24 7.92 4.42
CA SER A 149 2.72 9.07 5.14
C SER A 149 1.21 9.23 4.97
N LEU A 150 0.54 9.71 6.03
CA LEU A 150 -0.90 9.99 5.99
C LEU A 150 -1.23 11.07 4.96
N LYS A 151 -0.34 12.06 4.79
CA LYS A 151 -0.48 13.12 3.77
C LYS A 151 -0.59 12.53 2.37
N TYR A 152 0.30 11.61 2.02
CA TYR A 152 0.27 10.92 0.73
C TYR A 152 -1.02 10.11 0.57
N LYS A 153 -1.38 9.28 1.55
CA LYS A 153 -2.62 8.48 1.50
C LYS A 153 -3.87 9.33 1.37
N ASN A 154 -3.97 10.43 2.11
CA ASN A 154 -5.09 11.36 2.05
C ASN A 154 -5.20 12.05 0.70
N HIS A 155 -4.08 12.35 0.05
CA HIS A 155 -4.09 12.89 -1.31
C HIS A 155 -4.76 11.91 -2.29
N PHE A 156 -4.39 10.63 -2.27
CA PHE A 156 -5.04 9.61 -3.12
C PHE A 156 -6.52 9.42 -2.81
N ILE A 157 -6.89 9.37 -1.54
CA ILE A 157 -8.30 9.25 -1.13
C ILE A 157 -9.10 10.45 -1.64
N ARG A 158 -8.57 11.66 -1.52
CA ARG A 158 -9.22 12.88 -2.03
C ARG A 158 -9.38 12.83 -3.56
N GLU A 159 -8.36 12.41 -4.30
CA GLU A 159 -8.47 12.25 -5.75
C GLU A 159 -9.53 11.21 -6.14
N TYR A 160 -9.57 10.08 -5.45
CA TYR A 160 -10.58 9.04 -5.68
C TYR A 160 -12.00 9.54 -5.40
N LEU A 161 -12.22 10.17 -4.24
CA LEU A 161 -13.51 10.75 -3.86
C LEU A 161 -13.94 11.85 -4.84
N TYR A 162 -13.01 12.68 -5.31
CA TYR A 162 -13.30 13.69 -6.32
C TYR A 162 -13.74 13.07 -7.64
N LYS A 163 -13.05 12.01 -8.11
CA LYS A 163 -13.47 11.27 -9.32
C LYS A 163 -14.84 10.63 -9.16
N ALA A 164 -15.10 9.99 -8.02
CA ALA A 164 -16.41 9.40 -7.73
C ALA A 164 -17.53 10.47 -7.71
N TYR A 165 -17.28 11.62 -7.08
CA TYR A 165 -18.21 12.76 -7.08
C TYR A 165 -18.49 13.30 -8.49
N VAL A 166 -17.45 13.43 -9.33
CA VAL A 166 -17.61 13.88 -10.73
C VAL A 166 -18.49 12.89 -11.50
N ILE A 167 -18.19 11.59 -11.40
CA ILE A 167 -18.99 10.53 -12.05
C ILE A 167 -20.44 10.58 -11.58
N GLU A 168 -20.69 10.65 -10.27
CA GLU A 168 -22.05 10.70 -9.70
C GLU A 168 -22.81 11.97 -10.13
N LYS A 169 -22.12 13.10 -10.25
CA LYS A 169 -22.73 14.34 -10.75
C LYS A 169 -23.06 14.24 -12.24
N GLU A 170 -22.16 13.62 -13.03
CA GLU A 170 -22.40 13.35 -14.45
C GLU A 170 -23.59 12.40 -14.63
N THR A 171 -23.67 11.28 -13.90
CA THR A 171 -24.80 10.34 -14.00
C THR A 171 -26.13 10.99 -13.64
N ARG A 172 -26.18 11.78 -12.55
CA ARG A 172 -27.39 12.54 -12.18
C ARG A 172 -27.79 13.58 -13.24
N ASN A 173 -26.83 14.18 -13.95
CA ASN A 173 -27.13 15.13 -15.03
C ASN A 173 -27.72 14.42 -16.26
N TYR A 174 -27.21 13.23 -16.61
CA TYR A 174 -27.76 12.38 -17.66
C TYR A 174 -29.17 11.90 -17.31
N GLU A 175 -29.41 11.44 -16.09
CA GLU A 175 -30.74 11.00 -15.61
C GLU A 175 -31.78 12.14 -15.64
N LYS A 176 -31.34 13.39 -15.44
CA LYS A 176 -32.19 14.58 -15.49
C LYS A 176 -32.44 15.12 -16.92
N LYS A 177 -32.07 14.37 -17.98
CA LYS A 177 -32.18 14.79 -19.39
C LYS A 177 -31.50 16.14 -19.72
N ASN A 178 -30.55 16.60 -18.92
CA ASN A 178 -29.70 17.73 -19.30
C ASN A 178 -28.59 17.20 -20.22
N VAL A 179 -28.82 17.25 -21.52
CA VAL A 179 -28.00 16.62 -22.57
C VAL A 179 -26.55 17.14 -22.62
N TYR A 180 -26.22 18.21 -21.91
CA TYR A 180 -24.83 18.70 -21.81
C TYR A 180 -24.49 19.13 -20.37
N PRO A 181 -23.58 18.43 -19.67
CA PRO A 181 -23.00 18.97 -18.45
C PRO A 181 -22.21 20.22 -18.81
N THR A 182 -22.57 21.37 -18.25
CA THR A 182 -21.80 22.61 -18.42
C THR A 182 -20.36 22.34 -17.96
N PRO A 183 -19.35 22.51 -18.83
CA PRO A 183 -17.96 22.24 -18.46
C PRO A 183 -17.60 23.06 -17.23
N THR A 184 -17.15 22.40 -16.16
CA THR A 184 -16.64 23.14 -15.00
C THR A 184 -15.42 23.95 -15.43
N ARG A 185 -15.33 25.21 -15.00
CA ARG A 185 -14.27 26.17 -15.39
C ARG A 185 -12.84 25.60 -15.33
N LYS A 186 -12.59 24.67 -14.40
CA LYS A 186 -11.31 23.93 -14.26
C LYS A 186 -10.96 23.01 -15.44
N LEU A 187 -11.94 22.38 -16.10
CA LEU A 187 -11.72 21.55 -17.29
C LEU A 187 -11.35 22.41 -18.51
N LEU A 188 -11.97 23.59 -18.63
CA LEU A 188 -11.66 24.55 -19.70
C LEU A 188 -10.25 25.14 -19.55
N GLU A 189 -9.82 25.43 -18.32
CA GLU A 189 -8.47 25.91 -18.04
C GLU A 189 -7.40 24.84 -18.29
N LYS A 190 -7.67 23.57 -17.97
CA LYS A 190 -6.74 22.45 -18.22
C LYS A 190 -6.54 22.18 -19.72
N ASN A 191 -7.60 22.32 -20.52
CA ASN A 191 -7.54 22.15 -21.97
C ASN A 191 -6.86 23.32 -22.68
N LYS A 192 -7.00 24.56 -22.18
CA LYS A 192 -6.23 25.71 -22.71
C LYS A 192 -4.73 25.49 -22.57
N ASN A 193 -4.28 24.96 -21.43
CA ASN A 193 -2.85 24.72 -21.19
C ASN A 193 -2.28 23.52 -21.97
N MET A 194 -3.11 22.61 -22.50
CA MET A 194 -2.66 21.53 -23.40
C MET A 194 -2.55 21.97 -24.87
N VAL A 195 -3.29 23.00 -25.29
CA VAL A 195 -3.33 23.46 -26.68
C VAL A 195 -2.27 24.53 -26.98
N THR A 196 -1.81 25.28 -25.97
CA THR A 196 -0.81 26.36 -26.16
C THR A 196 0.64 25.94 -25.83
N GLY A 197 0.90 24.67 -25.52
CA GLY A 197 2.25 24.15 -25.32
C GLY A 197 2.88 23.65 -26.61
N ARG A 198 3.20 24.55 -27.54
CA ARG A 198 4.22 24.36 -28.58
C ARG A 198 5.44 25.19 -28.21
#